data_AF-K8F2D8-F1
#
_entry.id   AF-K8F2D8-F1
#
_cell.length_a   1.000
_cell.length_b   1.000
_cell.length_c   1.000
_cell.angle_alpha   90.00
_cell.angle_beta   90.00
_cell.angle_gamma   90.00
#
_symmetry.space_group_name_H-M   'P 1'
#
loop_
_entity.id
_entity.type
_entity.pdbx_description
1 polymer ?
#
loop_
_entity_poly.entity_id
_entity_poly.type
_entity_poly.pdbx_seq_one_letter_code
_entity_poly.pdbx_strand_id
1 'polypeptide(L)'
;MSSMTTLRLYRQILKATKTFPSKNKNGLYKEIQLEFRENSKLTKQEEVEKKRAIALDGLDRLRAFSRLDGKSSEWEVRLKGPSTEESR
;
A
#
# COMPACT_ATOMS: atom_id res chain seq x y z
N MET A 1 -11.82 18.94 2.96
CA MET A 1 -11.63 17.48 3.14
C MET A 1 -10.35 17.26 3.93
N SER A 2 -10.36 16.64 5.11
CA SER A 2 -9.12 16.39 5.87
C SER A 2 -8.23 15.40 5.12
N SER A 3 -7.02 15.82 4.74
CA SER A 3 -6.02 14.92 4.18
C SER A 3 -5.62 13.89 5.23
N MET A 4 -5.56 12.61 4.83
CA MET A 4 -5.16 11.54 5.75
C MET A 4 -3.65 11.62 6.03
N THR A 5 -3.27 11.73 7.31
CA THR A 5 -1.84 11.76 7.68
C THR A 5 -1.15 10.42 7.35
N THR A 6 0.15 10.45 7.08
CA THR A 6 0.96 9.25 6.77
C THR A 6 0.87 8.21 7.88
N LEU A 7 0.83 8.62 9.15
CA LEU A 7 0.64 7.71 10.29
C LEU A 7 -0.74 7.04 10.29
N ARG A 8 -1.79 7.78 9.91
CA ARG A 8 -3.14 7.21 9.78
C ARG A 8 -3.20 6.23 8.61
N LEU A 9 -2.53 6.53 7.50
CA LEU A 9 -2.36 5.63 6.35
C LEU A 9 -1.67 4.33 6.74
N TYR A 10 -0.51 4.43 7.37
CA TYR A 10 0.22 3.28 7.90
C TYR A 10 -0.65 2.38 8.77
N ARG A 11 -1.34 2.95 9.77
CA ARG A 11 -2.21 2.17 10.68
C ARG A 11 -3.36 1.48 9.94
N GLN A 12 -3.95 2.15 8.95
CA GLN A 12 -5.04 1.56 8.17
C GLN A 12 -4.55 0.42 7.27
N ILE A 13 -3.38 0.56 6.65
CA ILE A 13 -2.75 -0.50 5.85
C ILE A 13 -2.45 -1.71 6.74
N LEU A 14 -1.76 -1.52 7.86
CA LEU A 14 -1.45 -2.60 8.80
C LEU A 14 -2.71 -3.33 9.29
N LYS A 15 -3.79 -2.60 9.53
CA LYS A 15 -5.08 -3.19 9.91
C LYS A 15 -5.66 -4.04 8.77
N ALA A 16 -5.66 -3.53 7.54
CA ALA A 16 -6.18 -4.24 6.37
C ALA A 16 -5.34 -5.49 6.03
N THR A 17 -4.01 -5.41 6.16
CA THR A 17 -3.12 -6.56 5.92
C THR A 17 -3.37 -7.69 6.93
N LYS A 18 -3.68 -7.39 8.19
CA LYS A 18 -3.99 -8.41 9.21
C LYS A 18 -5.24 -9.24 8.87
N THR A 19 -6.22 -8.61 8.22
CA THR A 19 -7.49 -9.25 7.81
C THR A 19 -7.43 -9.83 6.40
N PHE A 20 -6.35 -9.59 5.66
CA PHE A 20 -6.21 -10.07 4.29
C PHE A 20 -6.12 -11.61 4.24
N PRO A 21 -6.93 -12.29 3.42
CA PRO A 21 -7.02 -13.75 3.35
C PRO A 21 -5.85 -14.35 2.55
N SER A 22 -4.63 -14.23 3.06
CA SER A 22 -3.42 -14.80 2.43
C SER A 22 -2.57 -15.61 3.40
N LYS A 23 -2.01 -16.71 2.90
CA LYS A 23 -1.02 -17.53 3.61
C LYS A 23 0.25 -16.74 3.97
N ASN A 24 0.60 -15.73 3.16
CA ASN A 24 1.77 -14.88 3.38
C ASN A 24 1.43 -13.50 4.01
N LYS A 25 0.27 -13.34 4.66
CA LYS A 25 -0.13 -12.06 5.27
C LYS A 25 0.89 -11.52 6.29
N ASN A 26 1.59 -12.41 6.99
CA ASN A 26 2.62 -12.04 7.96
C ASN A 26 3.90 -11.51 7.30
N GLY A 27 4.30 -12.07 6.15
CA GLY A 27 5.41 -11.54 5.35
C GLY A 27 5.08 -10.16 4.81
N LEU A 28 3.91 -10.02 4.19
CA LEU A 28 3.40 -8.74 3.69
C LEU A 28 3.31 -7.68 4.79
N TYR A 29 2.85 -8.06 5.99
CA TYR A 29 2.81 -7.15 7.13
C TYR A 29 4.20 -6.60 7.48
N LYS A 30 5.22 -7.48 7.55
CA LYS A 30 6.60 -7.08 7.86
C LYS A 30 7.22 -6.21 6.77
N GLU A 31 6.99 -6.54 5.50
CA GLU A 31 7.47 -5.75 4.36
C GLU A 31 6.90 -4.33 4.39
N ILE A 32 5.60 -4.17 4.65
CA ILE A 32 4.96 -2.85 4.78
C ILE A 32 5.59 -2.06 5.95
N GLN A 33 5.87 -2.71 7.09
CA GLN A 33 6.54 -2.04 8.21
C GLN A 33 7.95 -1.58 7.83
N LEU A 34 8.69 -2.41 7.09
CA LEU A 34 10.04 -2.10 6.63
C LEU A 34 10.02 -0.92 5.66
N GLU A 35 9.14 -0.94 4.65
CA GLU A 35 9.07 0.12 3.64
C GLU A 35 8.70 1.47 4.27
N PHE A 36 7.75 1.52 5.20
CA PHE A 36 7.42 2.77 5.92
C PHE A 36 8.58 3.25 6.80
N ARG A 37 9.37 2.33 7.36
CA ARG A 37 10.54 2.68 8.17
C ARG A 37 11.68 3.22 7.32
N GLU A 38 11.97 2.59 6.19
CA GLU A 38 13.02 3.02 5.26
C GLU A 38 12.72 4.40 4.67
N ASN A 39 11.45 4.64 4.32
CA ASN A 39 11.01 5.91 3.75
C ASN A 39 10.71 6.98 4.81
N SER A 40 10.86 6.69 6.11
CA SER A 40 10.56 7.63 7.20
C SER A 40 11.43 8.89 7.20
N LYS A 41 12.60 8.81 6.56
CA LYS A 41 13.57 9.91 6.44
C LYS A 41 13.45 10.69 5.13
N LEU A 42 12.48 10.37 4.27
CA LEU A 42 12.25 11.14 3.05
C LEU A 42 11.82 12.56 3.40
N THR A 43 12.57 13.55 2.91
CA THR A 43 12.31 14.99 3.12
C THR A 43 11.81 15.69 1.86
N LYS A 44 12.03 15.10 0.69
CA LYS A 44 11.53 15.62 -0.59
C LYS A 44 10.03 15.40 -0.69
N GLN A 45 9.28 16.49 -0.79
CA GLN A 45 7.81 16.47 -0.81
C GLN A 45 7.26 15.60 -1.96
N GLU A 46 7.82 15.71 -3.16
CA GLU A 46 7.39 14.94 -4.34
C GLU A 46 7.53 13.42 -4.13
N GLU A 47 8.63 12.97 -3.54
CA GLU A 47 8.86 11.56 -3.21
C GLU A 47 7.88 11.05 -2.15
N VAL A 48 7.61 11.87 -1.13
CA VAL A 48 6.63 11.56 -0.09
C VAL A 48 5.23 11.43 -0.70
N GLU A 49 4.84 12.32 -1.60
CA GLU A 49 3.54 12.28 -2.28
C GLU A 49 3.42 11.06 -3.19
N LYS A 50 4.47 10.74 -3.97
CA LYS A 50 4.53 9.54 -4.82
C LYS A 50 4.38 8.27 -3.99
N LYS A 51 5.13 8.13 -2.90
CA LYS A 51 5.02 6.99 -1.98
C LYS A 51 3.65 6.93 -1.29
N ARG A 52 3.08 8.08 -0.94
CA ARG A 52 1.74 8.16 -0.35
C ARG A 52 0.66 7.74 -1.33
N ALA A 53 0.76 8.10 -2.61
CA ALA A 53 -0.17 7.67 -3.65
C ALA A 53 -0.14 6.15 -3.84
N ILE A 54 1.05 5.55 -3.89
CA ILE A 54 1.24 4.10 -3.96
C ILE A 54 0.62 3.41 -2.74
N ALA A 55 0.85 3.93 -1.54
CA ALA A 55 0.33 3.36 -0.30
C ALA A 55 -1.21 3.46 -0.21
N LEU A 56 -1.81 4.54 -0.73
CA LEU A 56 -3.27 4.68 -0.82
C LEU A 56 -3.88 3.64 -1.75
N ASP A 57 -3.32 3.48 -2.95
CA ASP A 57 -3.76 2.45 -3.90
C ASP A 57 -3.61 1.03 -3.31
N GLY A 58 -2.48 0.75 -2.64
CA GLY A 58 -2.29 -0.51 -1.92
C GLY A 58 -3.33 -0.77 -0.82
N LEU A 59 -3.72 0.26 -0.07
CA LEU A 59 -4.77 0.16 0.94
C LEU A 59 -6.14 -0.19 0.33
N ASP A 60 -6.49 0.45 -0.79
CA ASP A 60 -7.76 0.21 -1.46
C ASP A 60 -7.82 -1.21 -2.02
N ARG A 61 -6.71 -1.72 -2.57
CA ARG A 61 -6.56 -3.13 -2.97
C ARG A 61 -6.77 -4.09 -1.81
N LEU A 62 -6.06 -3.89 -0.68
CA LEU A 62 -6.20 -4.74 0.51
C LEU A 62 -7.65 -4.79 1.02
N ARG A 63 -8.33 -3.65 0.98
CA ARG A 63 -9.74 -3.53 1.37
C ARG A 63 -10.67 -4.23 0.39
N ALA A 64 -10.43 -4.14 -0.91
CA ALA A 64 -11.20 -4.84 -1.92
C ALA A 64 -11.17 -6.34 -1.62
N PHE A 65 -9.99 -6.94 -1.50
CA PHE A 65 -9.85 -8.36 -1.19
C PHE A 65 -10.43 -8.77 0.17
N SER A 66 -10.25 -7.96 1.21
CA SER A 66 -10.85 -8.26 2.53
C SER A 66 -12.38 -8.18 2.53
N ARG A 67 -13.00 -7.54 1.51
CA ARG A 67 -14.46 -7.46 1.33
C ARG A 67 -14.99 -8.46 0.30
N LEU A 68 -14.13 -8.96 -0.59
CA LEU A 68 -14.47 -9.90 -1.67
C LEU A 68 -14.81 -11.30 -1.15
N ASP A 69 -14.44 -11.64 0.09
CA ASP A 69 -14.89 -12.85 0.79
C ASP A 69 -16.44 -12.89 0.98
N GLY A 70 -17.16 -11.79 0.66
CA GLY A 70 -18.62 -11.72 0.67
C GLY A 70 -19.32 -11.74 -0.70
N LYS A 71 -18.64 -11.44 -1.82
CA LYS A 71 -19.14 -11.53 -3.21
C LYS A 71 -18.04 -11.09 -4.18
N SER A 72 -17.56 -12.04 -4.98
CA SER A 72 -16.50 -11.89 -5.98
C SER A 72 -16.74 -10.72 -6.95
N SER A 73 -15.70 -9.94 -7.22
CA SER A 73 -15.57 -9.04 -8.35
C SER A 73 -14.15 -9.22 -8.85
N GLU A 74 -14.09 -10.00 -9.92
CA GLU A 74 -12.94 -10.31 -10.74
C GLU A 74 -12.31 -9.02 -11.25
N TRP A 75 -11.05 -8.77 -10.91
CA TRP A 75 -10.33 -7.68 -11.57
C TRP A 75 -8.84 -7.96 -11.78
N GLU A 76 -8.43 -7.56 -12.99
CA GLU A 76 -7.21 -7.88 -13.70
C GLU A 76 -6.04 -7.01 -13.22
N VAL A 77 -5.01 -7.67 -12.69
CA VAL A 77 -3.83 -7.01 -12.14
C VAL A 77 -2.97 -6.47 -13.30
N ARG A 78 -3.14 -5.19 -13.64
CA ARG A 78 -2.07 -4.44 -14.31
C ARG A 78 -1.01 -4.07 -13.27
N LEU A 79 -0.08 -4.99 -13.04
CA LEU A 79 1.21 -4.68 -12.44
C LEU A 79 1.85 -3.60 -13.31
N LYS A 80 1.68 -2.34 -12.94
CA LYS A 80 2.51 -1.26 -13.47
C LYS A 80 3.92 -1.60 -13.00
N GLY A 81 4.69 -2.24 -13.88
CA GLY A 81 6.08 -2.58 -13.65
C GLY A 81 6.86 -1.35 -13.21
N PRO A 82 8.03 -1.54 -12.58
CA PRO A 82 8.85 -0.43 -12.15
C PRO A 82 9.02 0.52 -13.33
N SER A 83 8.58 1.76 -13.17
CA SER A 83 8.97 2.85 -14.06
C SER A 83 10.47 3.05 -13.83
N THR A 84 11.26 2.22 -14.49
CA THR A 84 12.70 2.42 -14.67
C THR A 84 12.82 3.60 -15.62
N GLU A 85 12.74 4.79 -15.04
CA GLU A 85 13.25 6.00 -15.67
C GLU A 85 14.77 5.94 -15.48
N GLU A 86 15.41 5.12 -16.31
CA GLU A 86 16.85 5.20 -16.49
C GLU A 86 17.12 6.29 -17.51
N SER A 87 17.88 7.28 -17.04
CA SER A 87 18.26 8.49 -17.75
C SER A 87 19.31 8.21 -18.84
N ARG A 88 19.32 9.08 -19.86
CA ARG A 88 20.33 9.35 -20.89
C ARG A 88 20.32 8.52 -22.17
#